data_AF-A0A387FY03-F1
#
_entry.id   AF-A0A387FY03-F1
#
_cell.length_a   1.000
_cell.length_b   1.000
_cell.length_c   1.000
_cell.angle_alpha   90.00
_cell.angle_beta   90.00
_cell.angle_gamma   90.00
#
_symmetry.space_group_name_H-M   'P 1'
#
loop_
_entity.id
_entity.type
_entity.pdbx_description
1 polymer ?
#
loop_
_entity_poly.entity_id
_entity_poly.type
_entity_poly.pdbx_seq_one_letter_code
_entity_poly.pdbx_strand_id
1 'polypeptide(L)'
;MADGERVGIAVKAAKYYSRLMKMFALMAASGQNHIDRAVAWTNKQATRELFANARNINWARDDHDPDEVVIVRSLMRRLPSSVYFWQLYDNAERNWKREAAIFHLIGLGELRAIDPAERITEITVLNIIR
;
A
#
# COMPACT_ATOMS: atom_id res chain seq x y z
N MET A 1 11.94 1.60 17.40
CA MET A 1 12.38 0.27 17.85
C MET A 1 11.13 -0.56 18.08
N ALA A 2 11.01 -1.72 17.45
CA ALA A 2 9.92 -2.64 17.74
C ALA A 2 10.26 -3.39 19.04
N ASP A 3 9.29 -3.44 19.94
CA ASP A 3 9.26 -3.98 21.28
C ASP A 3 9.39 -5.52 21.34
N GLY A 4 9.65 -6.17 20.20
CA GLY A 4 9.82 -7.62 20.09
C GLY A 4 8.51 -8.42 20.06
N GLU A 5 7.36 -7.75 20.16
CA GLU A 5 6.03 -8.37 20.11
C GLU A 5 5.79 -9.08 18.75
N ARG A 6 5.40 -10.35 18.82
CA ARG A 6 5.05 -11.19 17.67
C ARG A 6 3.54 -11.22 17.49
N VAL A 7 3.05 -10.46 16.52
CA VAL A 7 1.61 -10.35 16.22
C VAL A 7 1.25 -11.19 15.01
N GLY A 8 0.39 -12.19 15.20
CA GLY A 8 -0.23 -12.92 14.10
C GLY A 8 -1.40 -12.12 13.51
N ILE A 9 -1.36 -11.83 12.21
CA ILE A 9 -2.46 -11.11 11.52
C ILE A 9 -3.16 -12.07 10.57
N ALA A 10 -4.45 -12.32 10.79
CA ALA A 10 -5.29 -13.07 9.86
C ALA A 10 -6.19 -12.11 9.06
N VAL A 11 -6.04 -12.11 7.73
CA VAL A 11 -6.86 -11.27 6.84
C VAL A 11 -7.98 -12.10 6.21
N LYS A 12 -9.25 -11.74 6.47
CA LYS A 12 -10.43 -12.38 5.85
C LYS A 12 -11.58 -11.39 5.67
N ALA A 13 -12.57 -11.73 4.83
CA ALA A 13 -13.81 -10.97 4.76
C ALA A 13 -14.54 -10.93 6.12
N ALA A 14 -15.22 -9.81 6.42
CA ALA A 14 -15.87 -9.57 7.71
C ALA A 14 -16.86 -10.66 8.13
N LYS A 15 -17.51 -11.33 7.17
CA LYS A 15 -18.41 -12.47 7.44
C LYS A 15 -17.74 -13.66 8.14
N TYR A 16 -16.41 -13.76 8.07
CA TYR A 16 -15.63 -14.83 8.71
C TYR A 16 -15.04 -14.42 10.06
N TYR A 17 -15.28 -13.20 10.54
CA TYR A 17 -14.68 -12.68 11.76
C TYR A 17 -14.95 -13.58 12.98
N SER A 18 -16.20 -14.00 13.19
CA SER A 18 -16.57 -14.89 14.30
C SER A 18 -15.84 -16.23 14.23
N ARG A 19 -15.64 -16.78 13.03
CA ARG A 19 -14.87 -18.02 12.81
C ARG A 19 -13.39 -17.82 13.12
N LEU A 20 -12.80 -16.67 12.73
CA LEU A 20 -11.41 -16.35 13.05
C LEU A 20 -11.18 -16.25 14.57
N MET A 21 -12.07 -15.57 15.30
CA MET A 21 -11.92 -15.42 16.75
C MET A 21 -12.02 -16.76 17.48
N LYS A 22 -12.89 -17.68 17.03
CA LYS A 22 -12.94 -19.05 17.56
C LYS A 22 -11.64 -19.80 17.31
N MET A 23 -11.07 -19.69 16.11
CA MET A 23 -9.79 -20.31 15.77
C MET A 23 -8.64 -19.75 16.62
N PHE A 24 -8.62 -18.44 16.87
CA PHE A 24 -7.63 -17.81 17.75
C PHE A 24 -7.71 -18.33 19.17
N ALA A 25 -8.92 -18.48 19.72
CA ALA A 25 -9.11 -19.07 21.05
C ALA A 25 -8.59 -20.53 21.13
N LEU A 26 -8.81 -21.33 20.07
CA LEU A 26 -8.29 -22.69 20.00
C LEU A 26 -6.75 -22.74 19.91
N MET A 27 -6.13 -21.83 19.16
CA MET A 27 -4.66 -21.74 19.08
C MET A 27 -4.04 -21.32 20.41
N ALA A 28 -4.65 -20.37 21.12
CA ALA A 28 -4.23 -19.97 22.46
C ALA A 28 -4.36 -21.15 23.45
N ALA A 29 -5.47 -21.89 23.41
CA ALA A 29 -5.70 -23.04 24.28
C ALA A 29 -4.78 -24.24 24.00
N SER A 30 -4.26 -24.36 22.78
CA SER A 30 -3.34 -25.43 22.37
C SER A 30 -1.86 -25.12 22.63
N GLY A 31 -1.55 -23.95 23.21
CA GLY A 31 -0.18 -23.59 23.60
C GLY A 31 0.74 -23.24 22.42
N GLN A 32 0.20 -22.70 21.32
CA GLN A 32 1.03 -22.15 20.24
C GLN A 32 1.76 -20.87 20.70
N ASN A 33 2.90 -21.04 21.35
CA ASN A 33 3.68 -19.98 22.00
C ASN A 33 4.57 -19.15 21.05
N HIS A 34 4.32 -19.22 19.73
CA HIS A 34 5.15 -18.52 18.73
C HIS A 34 4.67 -17.10 18.43
N ILE A 35 3.45 -16.76 18.83
CA ILE A 35 2.83 -15.44 18.67
C ILE A 35 2.28 -14.96 20.02
N ASP A 36 2.50 -13.68 20.34
CA ASP A 36 2.06 -13.06 21.59
C ASP A 36 0.59 -12.66 21.52
N ARG A 37 0.11 -12.26 20.33
CA ARG A 37 -1.31 -12.02 20.06
C ARG A 37 -1.69 -12.32 18.63
N ALA A 38 -2.98 -12.62 18.42
CA ALA A 38 -3.58 -12.76 17.11
C ALA A 38 -4.64 -11.67 16.88
N VAL A 39 -4.58 -10.99 15.74
CA VAL A 39 -5.57 -9.98 15.32
C VAL A 39 -6.22 -10.35 14.00
N ALA A 40 -7.53 -10.11 13.91
CA ALA A 40 -8.28 -10.32 12.69
C ALA A 40 -8.42 -8.99 11.96
N TRP A 41 -7.90 -8.94 10.72
CA TRP A 41 -8.10 -7.81 9.82
C TRP A 41 -9.11 -8.18 8.75
N THR A 42 -10.03 -7.26 8.49
CA THR A 42 -11.13 -7.48 7.57
C THR A 42 -11.30 -6.30 6.62
N ASN A 43 -12.19 -6.47 5.65
CA ASN A 43 -12.57 -5.37 4.77
C ASN A 43 -13.25 -4.19 5.49
N LYS A 44 -13.61 -4.32 6.77
CA LYS A 44 -14.07 -3.16 7.57
C LYS A 44 -12.96 -2.16 7.87
N GLN A 45 -11.71 -2.60 7.86
CA GLN A 45 -10.54 -1.74 8.04
C GLN A 45 -10.02 -1.15 6.73
N ALA A 46 -10.55 -1.60 5.59
CA ALA A 46 -10.29 -1.00 4.29
C ALA A 46 -11.29 0.14 4.07
N THR A 47 -10.87 1.38 4.32
CA THR A 47 -11.65 2.56 3.92
C THR A 47 -11.84 2.55 2.40
N ARG A 48 -12.82 3.34 1.92
CA ARG A 48 -13.10 3.43 0.47
C ARG A 48 -11.87 3.95 -0.28
N GLU A 49 -11.14 4.85 0.36
CA GLU A 49 -9.91 5.50 -0.09
C GLU A 49 -8.79 4.47 -0.23
N LEU A 50 -8.55 3.68 0.81
CA LEU A 50 -7.56 2.60 0.80
C LEU A 50 -7.89 1.53 -0.25
N PHE A 51 -9.16 1.19 -0.41
CA PHE A 51 -9.60 0.26 -1.45
C PHE A 51 -9.33 0.80 -2.86
N ALA A 52 -9.59 2.09 -3.10
CA ALA A 52 -9.30 2.73 -4.39
C ALA A 52 -7.79 2.74 -4.69
N ASN A 53 -6.96 3.09 -3.70
CA ASN A 53 -5.50 3.05 -3.84
C ASN A 53 -5.01 1.62 -4.14
N ALA A 54 -5.49 0.62 -3.38
CA ALA A 54 -5.13 -0.77 -3.58
C ALA A 54 -5.54 -1.28 -4.98
N ARG A 55 -6.69 -0.85 -5.49
CA ARG A 55 -7.13 -1.16 -6.86
C ARG A 55 -6.16 -0.59 -7.89
N ASN A 56 -5.76 0.67 -7.76
CA ASN A 56 -4.81 1.31 -8.68
C ASN A 56 -3.43 0.66 -8.62
N ILE A 57 -2.94 0.31 -7.43
CA ILE A 57 -1.65 -0.38 -7.25
C ILE A 57 -1.70 -1.78 -7.89
N ASN A 58 -2.77 -2.54 -7.70
CA ASN A 58 -2.91 -3.86 -8.32
C ASN A 58 -2.98 -3.77 -9.84
N TRP A 59 -3.76 -2.83 -10.38
CA TRP A 59 -3.80 -2.57 -11.81
C TRP A 59 -2.42 -2.20 -12.36
N ALA A 60 -1.73 -1.25 -11.72
CA ALA A 60 -0.39 -0.83 -12.11
C ALA A 60 0.65 -1.95 -12.06
N ARG A 61 0.56 -2.85 -11.07
CA ARG A 61 1.46 -4.01 -10.98
C ARG A 61 1.35 -4.87 -12.24
N ASP A 62 0.14 -5.06 -12.74
CA ASP A 62 -0.14 -5.97 -13.85
C ASP A 62 0.08 -5.29 -15.22
N ASP A 63 -0.13 -3.96 -15.32
CA ASP A 63 -0.16 -3.21 -16.60
C ASP A 63 0.92 -2.10 -16.76
N HIS A 64 1.89 -1.96 -15.85
CA HIS A 64 2.92 -0.91 -15.97
C HIS A 64 3.79 -1.09 -17.23
N ASP A 65 4.21 0.05 -17.79
CA ASP A 65 5.21 0.11 -18.84
C ASP A 65 6.61 0.27 -18.21
N PRO A 66 7.55 -0.67 -18.41
CA PRO A 66 8.89 -0.60 -17.81
C PRO A 66 9.68 0.66 -18.20
N ASP A 67 9.50 1.16 -19.43
CA ASP A 67 10.21 2.35 -19.89
C ASP A 67 9.73 3.59 -19.12
N GLU A 68 8.42 3.68 -18.87
CA GLU A 68 7.84 4.75 -18.06
C GLU A 68 8.33 4.69 -16.61
N VAL A 69 8.51 3.50 -16.03
CA VAL A 69 9.10 3.33 -14.69
C VAL A 69 10.52 3.89 -14.64
N VAL A 70 11.35 3.63 -15.66
CA VAL A 70 12.71 4.20 -15.75
C VAL A 70 12.67 5.72 -15.84
N ILE A 71 11.74 6.29 -16.60
CA ILE A 71 11.60 7.75 -16.72
C ILE A 71 11.12 8.35 -15.39
N VAL A 72 10.13 7.77 -14.70
CA VAL A 72 9.66 8.26 -13.40
C VAL A 72 10.78 8.19 -12.35
N ARG A 73 11.56 7.11 -12.29
CA ARG A 73 12.73 7.04 -11.39
C ARG A 73 13.78 8.11 -11.71
N SER A 74 14.01 8.37 -13.00
CA SER A 74 14.93 9.44 -13.44
C SER A 74 14.43 10.82 -13.04
N LEU A 75 13.11 11.03 -13.04
CA LEU A 75 12.47 12.23 -12.50
C LEU A 75 12.64 12.36 -10.99
N MET A 76 12.35 11.29 -10.25
CA MET A 76 12.47 11.24 -8.78
C MET A 76 13.87 11.62 -8.28
N ARG A 77 14.93 11.35 -9.07
CA ARG A 77 16.31 11.75 -8.74
C ARG A 77 16.56 13.25 -8.82
N ARG A 78 15.79 13.97 -9.65
CA ARG A 78 15.93 15.41 -9.89
C ARG A 78 15.00 16.26 -9.02
N LEU A 79 13.92 15.64 -8.52
CA LEU A 79 12.92 16.31 -7.71
C LEU A 79 13.29 16.33 -6.21
N PRO A 80 12.69 17.25 -5.43
CA PRO A 80 12.77 17.22 -3.97
C PRO A 80 12.24 15.90 -3.38
N SER A 81 12.57 15.61 -2.12
CA SER A 81 12.12 14.38 -1.45
C SER A 81 10.60 14.28 -1.29
N SER A 82 9.89 15.41 -1.37
CA SER A 82 8.43 15.47 -1.34
C SER A 82 7.93 16.16 -2.60
N VAL A 83 7.01 15.51 -3.29
CA VAL A 83 6.49 15.94 -4.60
C VAL A 83 5.00 15.73 -4.67
N TYR A 84 4.29 16.59 -5.39
CA TYR A 84 2.91 16.28 -5.77
C TYR A 84 2.90 15.17 -6.81
N PHE A 85 1.87 14.32 -6.77
CA PHE A 85 1.66 13.26 -7.75
C PHE A 85 1.70 13.82 -9.19
N TRP A 86 1.03 14.95 -9.44
CA TRP A 86 0.99 15.56 -10.77
C TRP A 86 2.38 15.98 -11.31
N GLN A 87 3.36 16.24 -10.43
CA GLN A 87 4.71 16.65 -10.85
C GLN A 87 5.50 15.48 -11.48
N LEU A 88 5.06 14.24 -11.28
CA LEU A 88 5.70 13.06 -11.86
C LEU A 88 5.31 12.81 -13.33
N TYR A 89 4.44 13.65 -13.90
CA TYR A 89 4.13 13.63 -15.33
C TYR A 89 5.09 14.48 -16.20
N ASP A 90 6.01 15.27 -15.63
CA ASP A 90 7.07 16.07 -16.34
C ASP A 90 6.66 16.66 -17.70
N ASN A 91 5.82 17.70 -17.69
CA ASN A 91 5.28 18.37 -18.89
C ASN A 91 4.45 17.49 -19.86
N ALA A 92 4.17 16.22 -19.54
CA ALA A 92 3.31 15.37 -20.35
C ALA A 92 1.83 15.53 -19.96
N GLU A 93 0.95 15.48 -20.96
CA GLU A 93 -0.47 15.20 -20.74
C GLU A 93 -0.61 13.91 -19.94
N ARG A 94 -1.63 13.87 -19.07
CA ARG A 94 -1.95 12.69 -18.30
C ARG A 94 -2.07 11.48 -19.23
N ASN A 95 -1.11 10.57 -19.13
CA ASN A 95 -1.12 9.30 -19.83
C ASN A 95 -1.26 8.18 -18.80
N TRP A 96 -2.17 7.24 -19.06
CA TRP A 96 -2.41 6.08 -18.22
C TRP A 96 -1.14 5.25 -17.96
N LYS A 97 -0.19 5.21 -18.91
CA LYS A 97 1.08 4.48 -18.72
C LYS A 97 1.94 5.10 -17.63
N ARG A 98 2.03 6.44 -17.61
CA ARG A 98 2.75 7.20 -16.59
C ARG A 98 2.08 7.03 -15.23
N GLU A 99 0.75 7.08 -15.19
CA GLU A 99 -0.05 6.84 -13.99
C GLU A 99 0.21 5.43 -13.43
N ALA A 100 0.21 4.41 -14.29
CA ALA A 100 0.55 3.03 -13.92
C ALA A 100 1.98 2.95 -13.37
N ALA A 101 2.97 3.58 -14.02
CA ALA A 101 4.35 3.58 -13.53
C ALA A 101 4.48 4.22 -12.13
N ILE A 102 3.79 5.33 -11.86
CA ILE A 102 3.78 5.98 -10.54
C ILE A 102 3.15 5.05 -9.49
N PHE A 103 1.98 4.48 -9.76
CA PHE A 103 1.32 3.55 -8.82
C PHE A 103 2.11 2.25 -8.61
N HIS A 104 2.83 1.79 -9.63
CA HIS A 104 3.74 0.65 -9.51
C HIS A 104 4.86 0.95 -8.53
N LEU A 105 5.50 2.12 -8.65
CA LEU A 105 6.55 2.58 -7.72
C LEU A 105 6.03 2.80 -6.29
N ILE A 106 4.76 3.20 -6.13
CA ILE A 106 4.08 3.21 -4.83
C ILE A 106 3.93 1.79 -4.28
N GLY A 107 3.53 0.83 -5.12
CA GLY A 107 3.44 -0.59 -4.75
C GLY A 107 4.78 -1.21 -4.34
N LEU A 108 5.89 -0.77 -4.95
CA LEU A 108 7.25 -1.16 -4.57
C LEU A 108 7.75 -0.45 -3.29
N GLY A 109 7.04 0.59 -2.83
CA GLY A 109 7.41 1.37 -1.66
C GLY A 109 8.49 2.42 -1.90
N GLU A 110 8.83 2.71 -3.16
CA GLU A 110 9.76 3.79 -3.57
C GLU A 110 9.10 5.17 -3.52
N LEU A 111 7.77 5.21 -3.61
CA LEU A 111 6.93 6.38 -3.39
C LEU A 111 5.92 6.07 -2.29
N ARG A 112 5.63 7.02 -1.41
CA ARG A 112 4.61 6.87 -0.36
C ARG A 112 3.82 8.16 -0.17
N ALA A 113 2.49 8.06 -0.10
CA ALA A 113 1.68 9.20 0.33
C ALA A 113 2.11 9.65 1.74
N ILE A 114 2.11 10.95 1.99
CA ILE A 114 2.40 11.50 3.33
C ILE A 114 1.35 10.99 4.32
N ASP A 115 0.06 11.04 3.94
CA ASP A 115 -1.01 10.38 4.69
C ASP A 115 -1.31 9.02 4.04
N PRO A 116 -0.98 7.89 4.70
CA PRO A 116 -1.27 6.56 4.15
C PRO A 116 -2.77 6.23 4.11
N ALA A 117 -3.62 6.96 4.84
CA ALA A 117 -5.07 6.73 4.88
C ALA A 117 -5.85 7.49 3.80
N GLU A 118 -5.23 8.50 3.16
CA GLU A 118 -5.91 9.33 2.16
C GLU A 118 -6.00 8.64 0.80
N ARG A 119 -6.96 9.09 -0.02
CA ARG A 119 -7.01 8.68 -1.42
C ARG A 119 -5.89 9.37 -2.19
N ILE A 120 -5.11 8.59 -2.93
CA ILE A 120 -4.09 9.12 -3.83
C ILE A 120 -4.78 9.74 -5.05
N THR A 121 -4.55 11.03 -5.23
CA THR A 121 -5.03 11.85 -6.34
C THR A 121 -3.88 12.70 -6.88
N GLU A 122 -4.13 13.46 -7.93
CA GLU A 122 -3.11 14.32 -8.54
C GLU A 122 -2.52 15.34 -7.57
N ILE A 123 -3.32 15.82 -6.60
CA ILE A 123 -2.90 16.80 -5.58
C ILE A 123 -2.29 16.16 -4.33
N THR A 124 -2.20 14.83 -4.26
CA THR A 124 -1.58 14.13 -3.14
C THR A 124 -0.09 14.37 -3.14
N VAL A 125 0.47 14.67 -1.96
CA VAL A 125 1.92 14.79 -1.77
C VAL A 125 2.51 13.42 -1.45
N LEU A 126 3.53 13.05 -2.21
CA LEU A 126 4.27 11.80 -2.10
C LEU A 126 5.69 12.08 -1.59
N ASN A 127 6.17 11.22 -0.71
CA ASN A 127 7.56 11.12 -0.34
C ASN A 127 8.28 10.12 -1.24
N ILE A 128 9.43 10.53 -1.77
CA ILE A 128 10.39 9.69 -2.47
C ILE A 128 11.27 9.00 -1.42
N ILE A 129 11.26 7.68 -1.41
CA ILE A 129 12.08 6.86 -0.54
C ILE A 129 13.39 6.55 -1.27
N ARG A 130 14.51 7.04 -0.72
CA ARG A 130 15.87 6.87 -1.27
C ARG A 130 16.65 5.81 -0.50
#